data_AF-A0A5J4KKM2-F1
#
_entry.id   AF-A0A5J4KKM2-F1
#
_cell.length_a   1.000
_cell.length_b   1.000
_cell.length_c   1.000
_cell.angle_alpha   90.00
_cell.angle_beta   90.00
_cell.angle_gamma   90.00
#
_symmetry.space_group_name_H-M   'P 1'
#
loop_
_entity.id
_entity.type
_entity.pdbx_description
1 polymer ?
#
loop_
_entity_poly.entity_id
_entity_poly.type
_entity_poly.pdbx_seq_one_letter_code
_entity_poly.pdbx_strand_id
1 'polypeptide(L)'
;MTFSRTLTNWTAAPAVAAINSFADGGTNVHVILEGWEEGRGRTVRRHPLPPPTLQKRALGCGQTIPVTPKPETQEIQPMNTGKKMFWKTFA
;
A
#
# COMPACT_ATOMS: atom_id res chain seq x y z
N MET A 1 -17.76 -28.13 -11.88
CA MET A 1 -17.46 -26.79 -11.33
C MET A 1 -16.06 -26.43 -11.78
N THR A 2 -15.91 -25.46 -12.68
CA THR A 2 -14.62 -25.12 -13.29
C THR A 2 -14.12 -23.80 -12.72
N PHE A 3 -12.85 -23.77 -12.31
CA PHE A 3 -12.18 -22.55 -11.86
C PHE A 3 -11.42 -21.92 -13.04
N SER A 4 -11.63 -20.63 -13.30
CA SER A 4 -10.96 -19.92 -14.39
C SER A 4 -9.48 -19.74 -14.07
N ARG A 5 -8.60 -20.43 -14.82
CA ARG A 5 -7.13 -20.39 -14.65
C ARG A 5 -6.39 -19.65 -15.76
N THR A 6 -7.11 -19.28 -16.82
CA THR A 6 -6.59 -18.60 -17.99
C THR A 6 -7.58 -17.51 -18.41
N LEU A 7 -7.12 -16.53 -19.16
CA LEU A 7 -7.98 -15.49 -19.72
C LEU A 7 -8.94 -16.14 -20.72
N THR A 8 -10.23 -15.94 -20.51
CA THR A 8 -11.30 -16.46 -21.38
C THR A 8 -12.36 -15.39 -21.59
N ASN A 9 -12.99 -15.39 -22.76
CA ASN A 9 -14.13 -14.51 -23.03
C ASN A 9 -15.31 -14.86 -22.13
N TRP A 10 -16.00 -13.84 -21.62
CA TRP A 10 -17.25 -13.98 -20.88
C TRP A 10 -18.41 -14.06 -21.88
N THR A 11 -19.09 -15.20 -21.98
CA THR A 11 -20.13 -15.44 -23.00
C THR A 11 -21.57 -15.41 -22.49
N ALA A 12 -21.78 -15.35 -21.17
CA ALA A 12 -23.11 -15.28 -20.58
C ALA A 12 -23.76 -13.89 -20.78
N ALA A 13 -25.07 -13.88 -21.06
CA ALA A 13 -25.89 -12.68 -21.17
C ALA A 13 -27.17 -12.84 -20.32
N PRO A 14 -27.46 -11.94 -19.36
CA PRO A 14 -26.63 -10.78 -18.98
C PRO A 14 -25.34 -11.20 -18.25
N ALA A 15 -24.29 -10.39 -18.37
CA ALA A 15 -23.03 -10.62 -17.68
C ALA A 15 -23.17 -10.28 -16.19
N VAL A 16 -23.50 -11.27 -15.36
CA VAL A 16 -23.73 -11.08 -13.91
C VAL A 16 -22.56 -11.62 -13.09
N ALA A 17 -21.96 -10.77 -12.27
CA ALA A 17 -20.86 -11.08 -11.36
C ALA A 17 -21.32 -10.97 -9.89
N ALA A 18 -20.67 -11.72 -9.01
CA ALA A 18 -20.85 -11.57 -7.57
C ALA A 18 -19.50 -11.43 -6.87
N ILE A 19 -19.40 -10.50 -5.93
CA ILE A 19 -18.18 -10.22 -5.16
C ILE A 19 -18.50 -10.43 -3.68
N ASN A 20 -17.68 -11.24 -3.02
CA ASN A 20 -17.77 -11.54 -1.59
C ASN A 20 -16.59 -10.89 -0.85
N SER A 21 -16.86 -10.35 0.34
CA SER A 21 -15.83 -9.91 1.29
C SER A 21 -16.22 -10.38 2.69
N PHE A 22 -15.37 -11.21 3.30
CA PHE A 22 -15.56 -11.75 4.65
C PHE A 22 -14.42 -11.25 5.54
N ALA A 23 -14.73 -10.41 6.53
CA ALA A 23 -13.74 -9.89 7.47
C ALA A 23 -13.69 -10.74 8.75
N ASP A 24 -12.51 -10.86 9.35
CA ASP A 24 -12.30 -11.62 10.60
C ASP A 24 -13.15 -11.10 11.76
N GLY A 25 -13.46 -9.80 11.78
CA GLY A 25 -14.33 -9.16 12.77
C GLY A 25 -15.83 -9.52 12.64
N GLY A 26 -16.18 -10.47 11.76
CA GLY A 26 -17.55 -10.96 11.57
C GLY A 26 -18.41 -10.09 10.65
N THR A 27 -17.89 -8.99 10.12
CA THR A 27 -18.60 -8.17 9.12
C THR A 27 -18.42 -8.78 7.74
N ASN A 28 -19.54 -9.06 7.07
CA ASN A 28 -19.56 -9.68 5.75
C ASN A 28 -20.35 -8.81 4.77
N VAL A 29 -19.87 -8.75 3.53
CA VAL A 29 -20.50 -8.00 2.45
C VAL A 29 -20.55 -8.86 1.19
N HIS A 30 -21.69 -8.79 0.49
CA HIS A 30 -21.89 -9.40 -0.81
C HIS A 30 -22.49 -8.36 -1.76
N VAL A 31 -21.96 -8.29 -2.99
CA VAL A 31 -22.47 -7.42 -4.04
C VAL A 31 -22.69 -8.24 -5.30
N ILE A 32 -23.85 -8.04 -5.93
CA ILE A 32 -24.18 -8.59 -7.25
C ILE A 32 -24.13 -7.43 -8.24
N LEU A 33 -23.43 -7.63 -9.35
CA LEU A 33 -23.21 -6.64 -10.41
C LEU A 33 -23.71 -7.22 -11.73
N GLU A 34 -24.32 -6.39 -12.55
CA GLU A 34 -24.66 -6.71 -13.94
C GLU A 34 -23.86 -5.79 -14.86
N GLY A 35 -23.27 -6.36 -15.91
CA GLY A 35 -22.66 -5.61 -17.00
C GLY A 35 -23.72 -4.76 -17.68
N TRP A 36 -23.52 -3.44 -17.66
CA TRP A 36 -24.43 -2.51 -18.32
C TRP A 36 -24.37 -2.68 -19.84
N GLU A 37 -25.51 -3.00 -20.45
CA GLU A 37 -25.69 -2.98 -21.90
C GLU A 37 -26.35 -1.65 -22.31
N GLU A 38 -25.78 -0.98 -23.32
CA GLU A 38 -26.28 0.32 -23.78
C GLU A 38 -27.68 0.16 -24.43
N GLY A 39 -28.73 0.43 -23.65
CA GLY A 39 -30.10 0.53 -24.17
C GLY A 39 -30.21 1.66 -25.20
N ARG A 40 -30.95 1.41 -26.29
CA ARG A 40 -31.13 2.33 -27.43
C ARG A 40 -31.40 3.77 -26.96
N GLY A 41 -30.47 4.70 -27.24
CA GLY A 41 -30.70 6.15 -27.17
C GLY A 41 -29.90 6.93 -26.12
N ARG A 42 -29.06 6.30 -25.30
CA ARG A 42 -28.21 7.03 -24.36
C ARG A 42 -26.91 7.49 -25.03
N THR A 43 -26.70 8.80 -25.10
CA THR A 43 -25.42 9.40 -25.51
C THR A 43 -24.53 9.63 -24.29
N VAL A 44 -23.36 9.00 -24.24
CA VAL A 44 -22.35 9.24 -23.19
C VAL A 44 -21.80 10.65 -23.34
N ARG A 45 -22.20 11.56 -22.43
CA ARG A 45 -21.77 12.98 -22.46
C ARG A 45 -20.50 13.27 -21.67
N ARG A 46 -20.10 12.36 -20.78
CA ARG A 46 -18.94 12.53 -19.90
C ARG A 46 -17.77 11.75 -20.46
N HIS A 47 -16.67 12.44 -20.70
CA HIS A 47 -15.40 11.82 -21.04
C HIS A 47 -14.47 11.85 -19.82
N PRO A 48 -13.62 10.83 -19.63
CA PRO A 48 -12.63 10.84 -18.56
C PRO A 48 -11.70 12.05 -18.69
N LEU A 49 -11.46 12.75 -17.59
CA LEU A 49 -10.42 13.76 -17.54
C LEU A 49 -9.05 13.07 -17.55
N PRO A 50 -8.01 13.69 -18.14
CA PRO A 50 -6.67 13.16 -18.05
C PRO A 50 -6.22 13.09 -16.58
N PRO A 51 -5.53 12.00 -16.16
CA PRO A 51 -4.97 11.93 -14.82
C PRO A 51 -4.02 13.10 -14.55
N PRO A 52 -4.09 13.75 -13.38
CA PRO A 52 -3.20 14.87 -13.06
C PRO A 52 -1.76 14.39 -12.81
N THR A 53 -0.78 15.24 -13.11
CA THR A 53 0.62 14.98 -12.78
C THR A 53 0.82 15.07 -11.26
N LEU A 54 1.06 13.94 -10.59
CA LEU A 54 1.27 13.89 -9.14
C LEU A 54 2.75 14.07 -8.78
N GLN A 55 3.05 15.07 -7.95
CA GLN A 55 4.36 15.22 -7.30
C GLN A 55 4.44 14.31 -6.06
N LYS A 56 4.64 13.02 -6.29
CA LYS A 56 4.70 12.02 -5.22
C LYS A 56 5.90 12.30 -4.30
N ARG A 57 5.68 12.33 -3.00
CA ARG A 57 6.72 12.40 -1.97
C ARG A 57 6.61 11.17 -1.09
N ALA A 58 7.72 10.48 -0.85
CA ALA A 58 7.78 9.42 0.13
C ALA A 58 7.78 10.04 1.53
N LEU A 59 6.82 9.68 2.36
CA LEU A 59 6.75 10.10 3.76
C LEU A 59 7.05 8.88 4.63
N GLY A 60 8.34 8.60 4.83
CA GLY A 60 8.84 7.51 5.67
C GLY A 60 9.80 8.04 6.73
N CYS A 61 9.70 7.50 7.96
CA CYS A 61 10.70 7.68 9.00
C CYS A 61 12.00 6.99 8.55
N GLY A 62 13.03 7.78 8.25
CA GLY A 62 14.29 7.27 7.73
C GLY A 62 15.02 8.34 6.93
N GLN A 63 15.49 9.38 7.62
CA GLN A 63 16.55 10.22 7.08
C GLN A 63 17.71 9.30 6.67
N THR A 64 18.01 9.19 5.38
CA THR A 64 19.31 8.70 4.96
C THR A 64 20.32 9.74 5.40
N ILE A 65 20.83 9.59 6.63
CA ILE A 65 22.03 10.32 7.06
C ILE A 65 23.13 9.91 6.08
N PRO A 66 23.74 10.85 5.34
CA PRO A 66 24.92 10.50 4.55
C PRO A 66 25.99 10.02 5.53
N VAL A 67 26.32 8.74 5.46
CA VAL A 67 27.48 8.19 6.19
C VAL A 67 28.71 8.75 5.50
N THR A 68 29.23 9.86 6.02
CA THR A 68 30.63 10.22 5.78
C THR A 68 31.47 9.09 6.36
N PRO A 69 32.38 8.47 5.59
CA PRO A 69 33.32 7.51 6.18
C PRO A 69 34.12 8.26 7.24
N LYS A 70 33.94 7.87 8.49
CA LYS A 70 34.66 8.43 9.63
C LYS A 70 36.15 8.08 9.45
N PRO A 71 37.08 9.04 9.51
CA PRO A 71 38.50 8.71 9.49
C PRO A 71 38.81 7.84 10.70
N GLU A 72 39.59 6.83 10.39
CA GLU A 72 40.16 5.77 11.21
C GLU A 72 40.48 6.20 12.65
N THR A 73 40.05 5.36 13.59
CA THR A 73 40.26 5.47 15.03
C THR A 73 41.75 5.56 15.35
N GLN A 74 42.23 6.75 15.73
CA GLN A 74 43.47 6.86 16.49
C GLN A 74 43.18 6.55 17.96
N GLU A 75 43.78 5.45 18.39
CA GLU A 75 43.88 4.96 19.76
C GLU A 75 44.47 6.05 20.67
N ILE A 76 43.71 6.48 21.70
CA ILE A 76 44.23 7.31 22.79
C ILE A 76 43.94 6.63 24.12
N GLN A 77 45.03 6.42 24.86
CA GLN A 77 45.20 5.71 26.13
C GLN A 77 44.35 6.27 27.29
N PRO A 78 44.13 5.48 28.36
CA PRO A 78 43.08 5.76 29.33
C PRO A 78 43.51 6.85 30.32
N MET A 79 42.87 8.02 30.26
CA MET A 79 42.96 9.04 31.31
C MET A 79 41.69 9.00 32.15
N ASN A 80 41.88 8.50 33.36
CA ASN A 80 40.94 8.36 34.45
C ASN A 80 40.31 9.71 34.86
N THR A 81 38.99 9.88 34.76
CA THR A 81 38.21 10.63 35.77
C THR A 81 36.73 10.29 35.68
N GLY A 82 36.15 9.91 36.83
CA GLY A 82 34.79 9.39 36.95
C GLY A 82 33.69 10.34 36.47
N LYS A 83 32.75 9.78 35.71
CA LYS A 83 31.38 10.28 35.62
C LYS A 83 30.43 9.10 35.82
N LYS A 84 29.63 9.18 36.88
CA LYS A 84 28.62 8.20 37.26
C LYS A 84 27.62 8.03 36.12
N MET A 85 27.34 6.77 35.75
CA MET A 85 26.32 6.43 34.77
C MET A 85 24.92 6.75 35.30
N PHE A 86 24.15 7.47 34.48
CA PHE A 86 22.81 8.00 34.72
C PHE A 86 21.68 6.93 34.69
N TRP A 87 22.00 5.66 34.42
CA TRP A 87 20.99 4.63 34.11
C TRP A 87 20.73 3.61 35.24
N LYS A 88 20.49 4.07 36.47
CA LYS A 88 20.09 3.17 37.58
C LYS A 88 18.88 3.69 38.36
N THR A 89 17.69 3.71 37.75
CA THR A 89 16.41 3.69 38.51
C THR A 89 15.21 3.13 37.71
N PHE A 90 15.30 1.92 37.17
CA PHE A 90 14.09 1.15 36.87
C PHE A 90 14.33 -0.32 37.26
N ALA A 91 14.10 -0.60 38.53
CA ALA A 91 13.84 -1.93 39.09
C ALA A 91 12.99 -1.74 40.35
#